data_AF-A0A022RB55-F1
#
_entry.id   AF-A0A022RB55-F1
#
_cell.length_a   1.000
_cell.length_b   1.000
_cell.length_c   1.000
_cell.angle_alpha   90.00
_cell.angle_beta   90.00
_cell.angle_gamma   90.00
#
_symmetry.space_group_name_H-M   'P 1'
#
loop_
_entity.id
_entity.type
_entity.pdbx_description
1 polymer ?
#
loop_
_entity_poly.entity_id
_entity_poly.type
_entity_poly.pdbx_seq_one_letter_code
_entity_poly.pdbx_strand_id
1 'polypeptide(L)'
;DTEEKPGWFSDPHLPPCAAFVEIMAPVFSRKAWRCVWHMIQNDLVHGWGLDFALRRCADPPHEKIGVVDSQWIVHQVIPSLGNQGESENGKAPWEGVRERCRNEWARFQDRLATADKAYYTQPLNS
;
A
#
# COMPACT_ATOMS: atom_id res chain seq x y z
N ASP A 1 4.18 -4.38 -27.23
CA ASP A 1 3.71 -3.11 -26.66
C ASP A 1 2.24 -3.21 -26.32
N THR A 2 1.88 -2.82 -25.10
CA THR A 2 0.49 -2.81 -24.63
C THR A 2 -0.14 -1.49 -25.09
N GLU A 3 -1.17 -1.56 -25.94
CA GLU A 3 -1.88 -0.34 -26.39
C GLU A 3 -2.74 0.21 -25.24
N GLU A 4 -2.46 1.44 -24.82
CA GLU A 4 -3.31 2.16 -23.87
C GLU A 4 -4.67 2.46 -24.52
N LYS A 5 -5.76 2.11 -23.82
CA LYS A 5 -7.13 2.40 -24.28
C LYS A 5 -7.50 3.84 -23.93
N PRO A 6 -7.69 4.74 -24.92
CA PRO A 6 -8.08 6.13 -24.64
C PRO A 6 -9.42 6.17 -23.90
N GLY A 7 -9.50 6.93 -22.80
CA GLY A 7 -10.75 7.15 -22.05
C GLY A 7 -11.17 6.03 -21.09
N TRP A 8 -10.35 4.99 -20.89
CA TRP A 8 -10.64 3.95 -19.89
C TRP A 8 -10.52 4.46 -18.45
N PHE A 9 -9.82 5.58 -18.24
CA PHE A 9 -9.57 6.14 -16.92
C PHE A 9 -9.81 7.64 -16.88
N SER A 10 -10.25 8.14 -15.72
CA SER A 10 -10.62 9.54 -15.51
C SER A 10 -9.43 10.49 -15.42
N ASP A 11 -8.23 10.01 -15.03
CA ASP A 11 -7.01 10.80 -14.92
C ASP A 11 -5.75 9.93 -15.14
N PRO A 12 -4.91 10.23 -16.14
CA PRO A 12 -3.67 9.48 -16.40
C PRO A 12 -2.62 9.59 -15.27
N HIS A 13 -2.72 10.61 -14.42
CA HIS A 13 -1.77 10.85 -13.32
C HIS A 13 -2.21 10.22 -11.98
N LEU A 14 -3.35 9.54 -11.95
CA LEU A 14 -3.84 8.83 -10.76
C LEU A 14 -3.74 7.31 -10.96
N PRO A 15 -3.60 6.53 -9.85
CA PRO A 15 -3.77 5.10 -9.89
C PRO A 15 -5.11 4.71 -10.52
N PRO A 16 -5.14 3.70 -11.40
CA PRO A 16 -4.03 2.79 -11.73
C PRO A 16 -3.11 3.27 -12.89
N CYS A 17 -3.43 4.38 -13.55
CA CYS A 17 -2.79 4.86 -14.79
C CYS A 17 -1.39 5.42 -14.62
N ALA A 18 -1.08 5.94 -13.43
CA ALA A 18 0.26 6.40 -13.08
C ALA A 18 1.26 5.25 -12.82
N ALA A 19 1.11 4.12 -13.52
CA ALA A 19 1.86 2.89 -13.32
C ALA A 19 1.86 2.38 -11.87
N PHE A 20 0.78 2.68 -11.13
CA PHE A 20 0.64 2.25 -9.73
C PHE A 20 0.00 0.86 -9.70
N VAL A 21 0.83 -0.16 -9.55
CA VAL A 21 0.46 -1.58 -9.41
C VAL A 21 0.63 -1.98 -7.94
N GLU A 22 -0.06 -3.03 -7.48
CA GLU A 22 0.24 -3.68 -6.19
C GLU A 22 1.76 -3.92 -6.07
N ILE A 23 2.39 -3.34 -5.04
CA ILE A 23 3.85 -3.26 -4.97
C ILE A 23 4.39 -4.37 -4.07
N MET A 24 5.00 -5.37 -4.70
CA MET A 24 5.52 -6.56 -4.01
C MET A 24 6.91 -6.36 -3.39
N ALA A 25 7.76 -5.59 -4.06
CA ALA A 25 9.16 -5.38 -3.67
C ALA A 25 9.59 -3.91 -3.90
N PRO A 26 9.13 -2.97 -3.06
CA PRO A 26 9.46 -1.57 -3.24
C PRO A 26 10.93 -1.28 -2.93
N VAL A 27 11.57 -0.48 -3.78
CA VAL A 27 12.87 0.14 -3.50
C VAL A 27 12.67 1.63 -3.38
N PHE A 28 13.16 2.22 -2.29
CA PHE A 28 12.95 3.63 -2.00
C PHE A 28 14.25 4.43 -2.14
N SER A 29 14.15 5.64 -2.68
CA SER A 29 15.19 6.65 -2.47
C SER A 29 15.34 6.94 -0.97
N ARG A 30 16.51 7.45 -0.56
CA ARG A 30 16.75 7.80 0.86
C ARG A 30 15.69 8.75 1.42
N LYS A 31 15.20 9.71 0.62
CA LYS A 31 14.15 10.66 1.03
C LYS A 31 12.80 9.96 1.20
N ALA A 32 12.39 9.16 0.22
CA ALA A 32 11.13 8.42 0.26
C ALA A 32 11.13 7.42 1.44
N TRP A 33 12.24 6.72 1.67
CA TRP A 33 12.38 5.76 2.77
C TRP A 33 12.10 6.38 4.13
N ARG A 34 12.62 7.59 4.40
CA ARG A 34 12.35 8.29 5.68
C ARG A 34 10.85 8.52 5.91
N CYS A 35 10.12 8.88 4.87
CA CYS A 35 8.67 9.06 4.94
C CYS A 35 7.94 7.72 5.11
N VAL A 36 8.30 6.70 4.31
CA VAL A 36 7.69 5.36 4.38
C VAL A 36 7.96 4.69 5.72
N TRP A 37 9.13 4.91 6.31
CA TRP A 37 9.49 4.39 7.62
C TRP A 37 8.51 4.85 8.71
N HIS A 38 7.94 6.05 8.59
CA HIS A 38 6.92 6.54 9.52
C HIS A 38 5.52 5.98 9.25
N MET A 39 5.28 5.39 8.06
CA MET A 39 4.04 4.67 7.74
C MET A 39 4.07 3.22 8.19
N ILE A 40 5.24 2.57 8.18
CA ILE A 40 5.40 1.19 8.65
C ILE A 40 5.34 1.20 10.18
N GLN A 41 4.38 0.46 10.73
CA GLN A 41 4.16 0.40 12.18
C GLN A 41 4.38 -1.03 12.67
N ASN A 42 5.03 -1.18 13.82
CA ASN A 42 5.36 -2.48 14.39
C ASN A 42 4.14 -3.23 14.96
N ASP A 43 2.96 -2.60 14.99
CA ASP A 43 1.72 -3.16 15.55
C ASP A 43 0.72 -3.63 14.47
N LEU A 44 1.07 -3.48 13.19
CA LEU A 44 0.36 -4.05 12.05
C LEU A 44 1.29 -5.06 11.38
N VAL A 45 0.93 -6.34 11.47
CA VAL A 45 1.74 -7.43 10.90
C VAL A 45 1.36 -7.66 9.44
N HIS A 46 0.11 -7.39 9.09
CA HIS A 46 -0.48 -7.59 7.78
C HIS A 46 -0.50 -6.24 7.05
N GLY A 47 0.52 -6.01 6.23
CA GLY A 47 0.70 -4.77 5.46
C GLY A 47 -0.27 -4.58 4.28
N TRP A 48 -1.48 -5.15 4.34
CA TRP A 48 -2.46 -5.03 3.27
C TRP A 48 -2.75 -3.55 3.00
N GLY A 49 -2.58 -3.13 1.75
CA GLY A 49 -2.88 -1.78 1.28
C GLY A 49 -1.89 -0.69 1.72
N LEU A 50 -0.79 -1.05 2.39
CA LEU A 50 0.32 -0.13 2.67
C LEU A 50 0.88 0.47 1.38
N ASP A 51 0.98 -0.35 0.34
CA ASP A 51 1.41 0.04 -0.99
C ASP A 51 0.59 1.22 -1.53
N PHE A 52 -0.75 1.19 -1.43
CA PHE A 52 -1.62 2.31 -1.85
C PHE A 52 -1.25 3.67 -1.22
N ALA A 53 -0.59 3.66 -0.07
CA ALA A 53 -0.16 4.87 0.61
C ALA A 53 1.25 5.36 0.23
N LEU A 54 2.11 4.49 -0.30
CA LEU A 54 3.52 4.80 -0.58
C LEU A 54 3.69 6.01 -1.52
N ARG A 55 2.73 6.23 -2.43
CA ARG A 55 2.75 7.39 -3.32
C ARG A 55 2.79 8.74 -2.60
N ARG A 56 2.33 8.81 -1.34
CA ARG A 56 2.37 10.02 -0.51
C ARG A 56 3.81 10.47 -0.19
N CYS A 57 4.79 9.57 -0.30
CA CYS A 57 6.20 9.89 -0.06
C CYS A 57 6.97 10.35 -1.30
N ALA A 58 6.27 10.60 -2.42
CA ALA A 58 6.83 11.08 -3.67
C ALA A 58 5.99 12.25 -4.19
N ASP A 59 6.65 13.32 -4.65
CA ASP A 59 5.96 14.52 -5.16
C ASP A 59 6.68 15.13 -6.38
N PRO A 60 6.05 15.21 -7.56
CA PRO A 60 4.78 14.57 -7.89
C PRO A 60 4.96 13.04 -8.00
N PRO A 61 3.98 12.21 -7.56
CA PRO A 61 4.16 10.75 -7.54
C PRO A 61 4.40 10.12 -8.91
N HIS A 62 3.67 10.58 -9.94
CA HIS A 62 3.68 9.98 -11.28
C HIS A 62 4.99 10.19 -12.06
N GLU A 63 5.85 11.11 -11.61
CA GLU A 63 7.19 11.31 -12.21
C GLU A 63 8.29 10.58 -11.43
N LYS A 64 8.01 10.13 -10.21
CA LYS A 64 9.01 9.65 -9.24
C LYS A 64 8.84 8.19 -8.86
N ILE A 65 7.75 7.57 -9.28
CA ILE A 65 7.46 6.15 -9.11
C ILE A 65 7.58 5.51 -10.47
N GLY A 66 8.32 4.41 -10.54
CA GLY A 66 8.48 3.62 -11.75
C GLY A 66 8.67 2.16 -11.40
N VAL A 67 8.30 1.30 -12.34
CA VAL A 67 8.59 -0.13 -12.27
C VAL A 67 9.97 -0.35 -12.88
N VAL A 68 10.90 -0.85 -12.07
CA VAL A 68 12.21 -1.30 -12.58
C VAL A 68 12.13 -2.81 -12.67
N ASP A 69 12.03 -3.31 -13.89
CA ASP A 69 12.04 -4.74 -14.14
C ASP A 69 13.14 -5.12 -15.15
N SER A 70 14.00 -6.06 -14.76
CA SER A 70 14.87 -6.78 -15.68
C SER A 70 14.45 -8.25 -15.86
N GLN A 71 13.65 -8.76 -14.90
CA GLN A 71 13.07 -10.10 -14.82
C GLN A 71 11.83 -10.08 -13.92
N TRP A 72 10.69 -10.51 -14.46
CA TRP A 72 9.43 -10.49 -13.74
C TRP A 72 9.49 -11.33 -12.45
N ILE A 73 8.89 -10.82 -11.38
CA ILE A 73 8.68 -11.58 -10.15
C ILE A 73 7.33 -12.29 -10.26
N VAL A 74 7.33 -13.61 -10.13
CA VAL A 74 6.08 -14.38 -10.10
C VAL A 74 5.45 -14.29 -8.71
N HIS A 75 4.31 -13.62 -8.61
CA HIS A 75 3.49 -13.64 -7.40
C HIS A 75 2.68 -14.94 -7.34
N GLN A 76 3.04 -15.84 -6.43
CA GLN A 76 2.37 -17.14 -6.27
C GLN A 76 0.97 -17.03 -5.62
N VAL A 77 0.59 -15.84 -5.13
CA VAL A 77 -0.68 -15.61 -4.40
C VAL A 77 -0.83 -16.52 -3.16
N ILE A 78 0.29 -17.07 -2.66
CA ILE A 78 0.31 -17.89 -1.45
C ILE A 78 0.57 -16.95 -0.27
N PRO A 79 -0.40 -16.77 0.65
CA PRO A 79 -0.21 -15.91 1.81
C PRO A 79 0.78 -16.55 2.78
N SER A 80 1.95 -15.92 2.97
CA SER A 80 3.02 -16.44 3.83
C SER A 80 2.58 -16.67 5.28
N LEU A 81 1.57 -15.92 5.77
CA LEU A 81 1.04 -16.00 7.14
C LEU A 81 -0.39 -16.57 7.19
N GLY A 82 -0.89 -17.16 6.09
CA GLY A 82 -2.28 -17.62 5.98
C GLY A 82 -2.70 -18.66 7.03
N ASN A 83 -1.75 -19.39 7.61
CA ASN A 83 -2.02 -20.40 8.65
C ASN A 83 -1.75 -19.90 10.08
N GLN A 84 -1.40 -18.62 10.26
CA GLN A 84 -1.18 -18.00 11.59
C GLN A 84 -2.47 -17.49 12.24
N GLY A 85 -3.56 -18.23 12.04
CA GLY A 85 -4.83 -18.01 12.73
C GLY A 85 -5.11 -19.19 13.65
N GLU A 86 -6.02 -18.99 14.60
CA GLU A 86 -6.53 -20.08 15.42
C GLU A 86 -7.77 -20.67 14.77
N SER A 87 -7.90 -22.00 14.84
CA SER A 87 -9.10 -22.70 14.41
C SER A 87 -10.13 -22.65 15.54
N GLU A 88 -11.11 -21.77 15.43
CA GLU A 88 -12.21 -21.66 16.39
C GLU A 88 -13.55 -22.01 15.75
N ASN A 89 -14.41 -22.71 16.51
CA ASN A 89 -15.79 -23.00 16.10
C ASN A 89 -15.94 -23.65 14.71
N GLY A 90 -14.97 -24.49 14.32
CA GLY A 90 -14.96 -25.17 13.03
C GLY A 90 -14.49 -24.31 11.85
N LYS A 91 -14.08 -23.05 12.07
CA LYS A 91 -13.47 -22.21 11.04
C LYS A 91 -12.01 -22.58 10.81
N ALA A 92 -11.58 -22.46 9.57
CA ALA A 92 -10.19 -22.71 9.21
C ALA A 92 -9.30 -21.52 9.65
N PRO A 93 -8.03 -21.75 10.04
CA PRO A 93 -7.10 -20.71 10.47
C PRO A 93 -7.02 -19.47 9.56
N TRP A 94 -7.06 -19.67 8.24
CA TRP A 94 -6.98 -18.60 7.25
C TRP A 94 -8.15 -17.61 7.32
N GLU A 95 -9.30 -18.03 7.84
CA GLU A 95 -10.46 -17.14 8.03
C GLU A 95 -10.16 -16.11 9.13
N GLY A 96 -9.57 -16.54 10.25
CA GLY A 96 -9.13 -15.65 11.32
C GLY A 96 -8.01 -14.70 10.88
N VAL A 97 -7.07 -15.18 10.05
CA VAL A 97 -6.05 -14.31 9.43
C VAL A 97 -6.71 -13.26 8.54
N ARG A 98 -7.69 -13.64 7.71
CA ARG A 98 -8.39 -12.72 6.82
C ARG A 98 -9.17 -11.64 7.59
N GLU A 99 -9.83 -12.01 8.68
CA GLU A 99 -10.51 -11.06 9.56
C GLU A 99 -9.52 -10.07 10.19
N ARG A 100 -8.42 -10.57 10.73
CA ARG A 100 -7.35 -9.73 11.28
C ARG A 100 -6.77 -8.77 10.23
N CYS A 101 -6.51 -9.24 9.01
CA CYS A 101 -6.03 -8.40 7.91
C CYS A 101 -7.00 -7.23 7.61
N ARG A 102 -8.32 -7.48 7.65
CA ARG A 102 -9.33 -6.42 7.44
C ARG A 102 -9.33 -5.41 8.59
N ASN A 103 -9.20 -5.88 9.83
CA ASN A 103 -9.16 -5.01 10.99
C ASN A 103 -7.89 -4.14 11.01
N GLU A 104 -6.74 -4.72 10.66
CA GLU A 104 -5.48 -3.99 10.50
C GLU A 104 -5.56 -2.95 9.38
N TRP A 105 -6.16 -3.31 8.24
CA TRP A 105 -6.40 -2.37 7.14
C TRP A 105 -7.27 -1.18 7.55
N ALA A 106 -8.39 -1.42 8.24
CA ALA A 106 -9.25 -0.36 8.74
C ALA A 106 -8.50 0.59 9.69
N ARG A 107 -7.71 0.03 10.63
CA ARG A 107 -6.88 0.82 11.54
C ARG A 107 -5.84 1.67 10.79
N PHE A 108 -5.23 1.12 9.75
CA PHE A 108 -4.28 1.86 8.91
C PHE A 108 -4.96 3.02 8.18
N GLN A 109 -6.15 2.81 7.63
CA GLN A 109 -6.93 3.87 6.98
C GLN A 109 -7.30 5.01 7.96
N ASP A 110 -7.75 4.68 9.17
CA ASP A 110 -8.04 5.68 10.21
C ASP A 110 -6.82 6.51 10.59
N ARG A 111 -5.64 5.86 10.69
CA ARG A 111 -4.36 6.51 10.97
C ARG A 111 -3.96 7.48 9.86
N LEU A 112 -4.10 7.07 8.60
CA LEU A 112 -3.86 7.96 7.46
C LEU A 112 -4.82 9.15 7.45
N ALA A 113 -6.12 8.92 7.65
CA ALA A 113 -7.11 10.00 7.70
C ALA A 113 -6.81 11.00 8.82
N THR A 114 -6.36 10.51 9.97
CA THR A 114 -5.94 11.36 11.09
C THR A 114 -4.69 12.17 10.75
N ALA A 115 -3.71 11.56 10.09
CA ALA A 115 -2.50 12.25 9.64
C ALA A 115 -2.81 13.32 8.58
N ASP A 116 -3.67 13.01 7.60
CA ASP A 116 -4.14 13.95 6.58
C ASP A 116 -4.84 15.14 7.26
N LYS A 117 -5.76 14.87 8.21
CA LYS A 117 -6.42 15.93 8.98
C LYS A 117 -5.40 16.81 9.71
N ALA A 118 -4.42 16.22 10.40
CA ALA A 118 -3.38 16.98 11.10
C ALA A 118 -2.57 17.85 10.14
N TYR A 119 -2.19 17.32 8.98
CA TYR A 119 -1.45 18.05 7.95
C TYR A 119 -2.24 19.25 7.41
N TYR A 120 -3.52 19.08 7.07
CA TYR A 120 -4.36 20.15 6.54
C TYR A 120 -4.84 21.16 7.58
N THR A 121 -4.81 20.81 8.86
CA THR A 121 -5.20 21.70 9.97
C THR A 121 -4.00 22.36 10.66
N GLN A 122 -2.77 22.04 10.25
CA GLN A 122 -1.60 22.75 10.72
C GLN A 122 -1.67 24.23 10.29
N PRO A 123 -1.51 25.18 11.23
CA PRO A 123 -1.43 26.58 10.86
C PRO A 123 -0.21 26.76 9.94
N LEU A 124 -0.42 27.48 8.82
CA LEU A 124 0.64 27.94 7.93
C LEU A 124 1.59 28.84 8.71
N ASN A 125 2.55 28.25 9.44
CA ASN A 125 3.77 28.85 10.03
C ASN A 125 4.38 27.89 11.08
N SER A 126 4.99 26.79 10.63
CA SER A 126 6.01 26.06 11.41
C SER A 126 7.30 26.00 10.62
#